data_AF-A0A913Z7H5-F1
#
_entry.id   AF-A0A913Z7H5-F1
#
_cell.length_a   1.000
_cell.length_b   1.000
_cell.length_c   1.000
_cell.angle_alpha   90.00
_cell.angle_beta   90.00
_cell.angle_gamma   90.00
#
_symmetry.space_group_name_H-M   'P 1'
#
loop_
_entity.id
_entity.type
_entity.pdbx_description
1 polymer ?
#
loop_
_entity_poly.entity_id
_entity_poly.type
_entity_poly.pdbx_seq_one_letter_code
_entity_poly.pdbx_strand_id
1 'polypeptide(L)'
;MTTPSTSTTVNPPIAAVSLKLPPFWPNDSLIWFMQVEAQFLTRGVTSEETRYAYVISSPQPSIAQEVRDILINPPSTQPFTVLKEELIKRTSESEKKRLQKLLTTEELGDRKPSQLLRRMQQLLGECKLETSIFKQLFLQRLPGNVQLVLASTADDVNIEQLAKLADKIVEVTPLPSHVATVTTGESSPSQATQFQQLAEQITLLQAQVSALSSQPQRRSRSQSRDRHRRTRSPSPDTLCWYHRKFGANAHKCTKPCSFTTPASSSSGNGPASN
;
A
#
# COMPACT_ATOMS: atom_id res chain seq x y z
N MET A 1 -25.45 -8.02 -90.20
CA MET A 1 -24.15 -8.45 -89.64
C MET A 1 -23.47 -7.24 -89.04
N THR A 2 -23.49 -7.10 -87.72
CA THR A 2 -22.64 -6.13 -87.00
C THR A 2 -22.53 -6.59 -85.56
N THR A 3 -21.39 -7.16 -85.20
CA THR A 3 -21.01 -7.55 -83.84
C THR A 3 -20.44 -6.34 -83.10
N PRO A 4 -20.71 -6.15 -81.79
CA PRO A 4 -20.00 -5.16 -80.99
C PRO A 4 -18.66 -5.72 -80.51
N SER A 5 -17.58 -4.97 -80.70
CA SER A 5 -16.25 -5.27 -80.20
C SER A 5 -16.16 -4.99 -78.71
N THR A 6 -15.96 -6.03 -77.90
CA THR A 6 -15.57 -5.92 -76.49
C THR A 6 -14.11 -5.48 -76.40
N SER A 7 -13.87 -4.23 -76.03
CA SER A 7 -12.54 -3.75 -75.63
C SER A 7 -12.26 -4.22 -74.20
N THR A 8 -11.55 -5.35 -74.08
CA THR A 8 -10.89 -5.78 -72.85
C THR A 8 -9.75 -4.81 -72.54
N THR A 9 -9.99 -3.83 -71.68
CA THR A 9 -8.93 -2.99 -71.12
C THR A 9 -8.21 -3.78 -70.03
N VAL A 10 -7.03 -4.27 -70.40
CA VAL A 10 -6.06 -4.91 -69.49
C VAL A 10 -5.56 -3.87 -68.50
N ASN A 11 -5.86 -4.05 -67.21
CA ASN A 11 -5.24 -3.27 -66.14
C ASN A 11 -3.73 -3.53 -66.13
N PRO A 12 -2.87 -2.51 -66.19
CA PRO A 12 -1.44 -2.70 -66.11
C PRO A 12 -1.05 -3.22 -64.71
N PRO A 13 -0.08 -4.14 -64.60
CA PRO A 13 0.40 -4.62 -63.31
C PRO A 13 1.05 -3.45 -62.57
N ILE A 14 0.50 -3.12 -61.40
CA ILE A 14 1.08 -2.13 -60.48
C ILE A 14 2.47 -2.63 -60.13
N ALA A 15 3.51 -1.97 -60.64
CA ALA A 15 4.88 -2.23 -60.25
C ALA A 15 4.96 -2.10 -58.72
N ALA A 16 5.14 -3.23 -58.04
CA ALA A 16 5.25 -3.27 -56.59
C ALA A 16 6.54 -2.55 -56.20
N VAL A 17 6.46 -1.24 -55.97
CA VAL A 17 7.56 -0.45 -55.44
C VAL A 17 7.83 -0.97 -54.05
N SER A 18 8.86 -1.80 -53.87
CA SER A 18 9.21 -2.37 -52.56
C SER A 18 9.61 -1.23 -51.60
N LEU A 19 8.65 -0.74 -50.83
CA LEU A 19 8.86 0.27 -49.80
C LEU A 19 9.05 -0.44 -48.47
N LYS A 20 10.27 -0.37 -47.93
CA LYS A 20 10.56 -0.91 -46.61
C LYS A 20 10.48 0.22 -45.60
N LEU A 21 9.41 0.22 -44.80
CA LEU A 21 9.24 1.21 -43.74
C LEU A 21 10.24 0.95 -42.60
N PRO A 22 10.71 2.02 -41.91
CA PRO A 22 11.45 1.87 -40.67
C PRO A 22 10.57 1.22 -39.59
N PRO A 23 11.18 0.58 -38.57
CA PRO A 23 10.44 0.06 -37.43
C PRO A 23 9.66 1.17 -36.74
N PHE A 24 8.46 0.87 -36.27
CA PHE A 24 7.59 1.85 -35.60
C PHE A 24 8.20 2.39 -34.30
N TRP A 25 8.07 3.69 -34.07
CA TRP A 25 8.58 4.39 -32.88
C TRP A 25 7.42 4.75 -31.93
N PRO A 26 7.09 3.92 -30.93
CA PRO A 26 5.95 4.20 -30.05
C PRO A 26 6.17 5.40 -29.11
N ASN A 27 7.43 5.78 -28.87
CA ASN A 27 7.75 6.96 -28.07
C ASN A 27 7.54 8.27 -28.81
N ASP A 28 7.56 8.22 -30.16
CA ASP A 28 7.39 9.38 -31.03
C ASP A 28 6.80 8.91 -32.37
N SER A 29 5.51 8.57 -32.31
CA SER A 29 4.76 8.12 -33.47
C SER A 29 4.56 9.25 -34.49
N LEU A 30 4.60 10.51 -34.06
CA LEU A 30 4.39 11.68 -34.92
C LEU A 30 5.53 11.82 -35.93
N ILE A 31 6.78 11.85 -35.48
CA ILE A 31 7.92 11.97 -36.39
C ILE A 31 8.06 10.74 -37.27
N TRP A 32 7.75 9.55 -36.75
CA TRP A 32 7.72 8.34 -37.57
C TRP A 32 6.73 8.47 -38.73
N PHE A 33 5.49 8.92 -38.48
CA PHE A 33 4.51 9.12 -39.55
C PHE A 33 4.95 10.20 -40.54
N MET A 34 5.54 11.30 -40.08
CA MET A 34 6.08 12.34 -40.97
C MET A 34 7.14 11.78 -41.93
N GLN A 35 8.05 10.94 -41.42
CA GLN A 35 9.08 10.30 -42.24
C GLN A 35 8.48 9.30 -43.24
N VAL A 36 7.53 8.48 -42.80
CA VAL A 36 6.83 7.50 -43.65
C VAL A 36 6.05 8.19 -44.76
N GLU A 37 5.35 9.28 -44.46
CA GLU A 37 4.59 10.07 -45.44
C GLU A 37 5.50 10.72 -46.48
N ALA A 38 6.67 11.22 -46.08
CA ALA A 38 7.68 11.71 -47.02
C ALA A 38 8.17 10.59 -47.97
N GLN A 39 8.31 9.35 -47.47
CA GLN A 39 8.67 8.21 -48.32
C GLN A 39 7.54 7.83 -49.28
N PHE A 40 6.28 7.85 -48.83
CA PHE A 40 5.13 7.62 -49.71
C PHE A 40 5.07 8.68 -50.81
N LEU A 41 5.28 9.94 -50.48
CA LEU A 41 5.29 11.04 -51.45
C LEU A 41 6.40 10.87 -52.49
N THR A 42 7.61 10.55 -52.05
CA THR A 42 8.78 10.33 -52.94
C THR A 42 8.57 9.16 -53.90
N ARG A 43 7.77 8.16 -53.51
CA ARG A 43 7.50 6.95 -54.32
C ARG A 43 6.16 6.99 -55.06
N GLY A 44 5.42 8.10 -55.00
CA GLY A 44 4.11 8.24 -55.64
C GLY A 44 3.01 7.36 -55.03
N VAL A 45 3.16 6.94 -53.77
CA VAL A 45 2.14 6.14 -53.07
C VAL A 45 1.06 7.08 -52.56
N THR A 46 -0.04 7.17 -53.31
CA THR A 46 -1.17 8.07 -53.01
C THR A 46 -2.42 7.34 -52.52
N SER A 47 -2.55 6.03 -52.80
CA SER A 47 -3.70 5.23 -52.37
C SER A 47 -3.69 4.99 -50.86
N GLU A 48 -4.79 5.33 -50.20
CA GLU A 48 -5.03 5.06 -48.76
C GLU A 48 -4.88 3.58 -48.42
N GLU A 49 -5.39 2.68 -49.26
CA GLU A 49 -5.30 1.23 -49.05
C GLU A 49 -3.84 0.74 -49.11
N THR A 50 -3.08 1.28 -50.05
CA THR A 50 -1.65 0.94 -50.20
C THR A 50 -0.84 1.48 -49.02
N ARG A 51 -1.11 2.70 -48.57
CA ARG A 51 -0.47 3.29 -47.39
C ARG A 51 -0.81 2.49 -46.12
N TYR A 52 -2.08 2.12 -45.97
CA TYR A 52 -2.54 1.27 -44.86
C TYR A 52 -1.80 -0.06 -44.85
N ALA A 53 -1.74 -0.76 -45.99
CA ALA A 53 -1.04 -2.04 -46.13
C ALA A 53 0.46 -1.93 -45.75
N TYR A 54 1.13 -0.84 -46.15
CA TYR A 54 2.50 -0.59 -45.72
C TYR A 54 2.62 -0.36 -44.22
N VAL A 55 1.77 0.51 -43.66
CA VAL A 55 1.82 0.83 -42.23
C VAL A 55 1.54 -0.40 -41.38
N ILE A 56 0.53 -1.22 -41.67
CA ILE A 56 0.22 -2.42 -40.86
C ILE A 56 1.33 -3.48 -40.90
N SER A 57 2.21 -3.43 -41.89
CA SER A 57 3.36 -4.36 -42.01
C SER A 57 4.58 -3.94 -41.18
N SER A 58 4.61 -2.71 -40.66
CA SER A 58 5.71 -2.16 -39.87
C SER A 58 5.62 -2.36 -38.33
N PRO A 59 4.46 -2.26 -37.65
CA PRO A 59 4.39 -2.26 -36.20
C PRO A 59 4.71 -3.63 -35.61
N GLN A 60 5.32 -3.59 -34.43
CA GLN A 60 5.57 -4.78 -33.61
C GLN A 60 4.25 -5.33 -33.04
N PRO A 61 4.18 -6.63 -32.69
CA PRO A 61 2.96 -7.26 -32.20
C PRO A 61 2.31 -6.55 -31.00
N SER A 62 3.11 -5.95 -30.11
CA SER A 62 2.62 -5.16 -28.97
C SER A 62 1.83 -3.93 -29.40
N ILE A 63 2.29 -3.24 -30.44
CA ILE A 63 1.64 -2.05 -30.99
C ILE A 63 0.43 -2.43 -31.86
N ALA A 64 0.53 -3.54 -32.59
CA ALA A 64 -0.61 -4.07 -33.36
C ALA A 64 -1.80 -4.43 -32.46
N GLN A 65 -1.55 -4.87 -31.21
CA GLN A 65 -2.61 -5.10 -30.23
C GLN A 65 -3.34 -3.81 -29.85
N GLU A 66 -2.63 -2.68 -29.75
CA GLU A 66 -3.23 -1.38 -29.40
C GLU A 66 -4.26 -0.91 -30.44
N VAL A 67 -4.14 -1.31 -31.71
CA VAL A 67 -5.07 -0.96 -32.80
C VAL A 67 -5.79 -2.19 -33.39
N ARG A 68 -5.94 -3.25 -32.58
CA ARG A 68 -6.51 -4.54 -33.02
C ARG A 68 -7.90 -4.41 -33.64
N ASP A 69 -8.73 -3.54 -33.09
CA ASP A 69 -10.07 -3.22 -33.59
C ASP A 69 -10.04 -2.70 -35.04
N ILE A 70 -9.08 -1.83 -35.37
CA ILE A 70 -8.88 -1.26 -36.71
C ILE A 70 -8.25 -2.27 -37.68
N LEU A 71 -7.46 -3.22 -37.15
CA LEU A 71 -6.88 -4.31 -37.96
C LEU A 71 -7.91 -5.39 -38.31
N ILE A 72 -8.80 -5.73 -37.37
CA ILE A 72 -9.84 -6.75 -37.59
C ILE A 72 -10.99 -6.18 -38.41
N ASN A 73 -11.37 -4.92 -38.15
CA ASN A 73 -12.44 -4.23 -38.85
C ASN A 73 -11.87 -2.94 -39.47
N PRO A 74 -11.22 -3.03 -40.65
CA PRO A 74 -10.67 -1.86 -41.31
C PRO A 74 -11.79 -0.89 -41.71
N PRO A 75 -11.65 0.41 -41.42
CA PRO A 75 -12.64 1.40 -41.80
C PRO A 75 -12.71 1.53 -43.34
N SER A 76 -13.92 1.69 -43.86
CA SER A 76 -14.19 1.73 -45.31
C SER A 76 -13.75 3.04 -45.98
N THR A 77 -13.53 4.10 -45.19
CA THR A 77 -13.22 5.44 -45.67
C THR A 77 -11.91 5.89 -45.04
N GLN A 78 -10.91 6.20 -45.87
CA GLN A 78 -9.58 6.69 -45.47
C GLN A 78 -8.88 5.82 -44.39
N PRO A 79 -8.64 4.52 -44.67
CA PRO A 79 -8.10 3.60 -43.70
C PRO A 79 -6.73 3.98 -43.13
N PHE A 80 -5.86 4.59 -43.93
CA PHE A 80 -4.55 5.03 -43.44
C PHE A 80 -4.69 6.23 -42.51
N THR A 81 -5.54 7.19 -42.85
CA THR A 81 -5.76 8.39 -42.02
C THR A 81 -6.32 8.02 -40.65
N VAL A 82 -7.37 7.18 -40.61
CA VAL A 82 -7.96 6.70 -39.35
C VAL A 82 -6.95 5.90 -38.52
N LEU A 83 -6.18 5.00 -39.17
CA LEU A 83 -5.13 4.24 -38.49
C LEU A 83 -4.07 5.18 -37.91
N LYS A 84 -3.60 6.18 -38.67
CA LYS A 84 -2.60 7.15 -38.22
C LYS A 84 -3.06 7.88 -36.96
N GLU A 85 -4.27 8.44 -37.00
CA GLU A 85 -4.84 9.19 -35.87
C GLU A 85 -4.96 8.34 -34.62
N GLU A 86 -5.54 7.14 -34.74
CA GLU A 86 -5.74 6.24 -33.60
C GLU A 86 -4.41 5.66 -33.08
N LEU A 87 -3.45 5.37 -33.96
CA LEU A 87 -2.13 4.90 -33.56
C LEU A 87 -1.41 5.99 -32.75
N ILE A 88 -1.39 7.24 -33.23
CA ILE A 88 -0.80 8.39 -32.51
C ILE A 88 -1.50 8.60 -31.17
N LYS A 89 -2.83 8.52 -31.15
CA LYS A 89 -3.62 8.73 -29.94
C LYS A 89 -3.34 7.65 -28.89
N ARG A 90 -3.34 6.38 -29.26
CA ARG A 90 -3.13 5.25 -28.33
C ARG A 90 -1.67 5.13 -27.89
N THR A 91 -0.71 5.50 -28.73
CA THR A 91 0.69 5.64 -28.29
C THR A 91 0.89 6.86 -27.39
N SER A 92 0.14 7.95 -27.56
CA SER A 92 0.17 9.09 -26.63
C SER A 92 -0.40 8.75 -25.23
N GLU A 93 -1.30 7.77 -25.11
CA GLU A 93 -1.71 7.26 -23.80
C GLU A 93 -0.57 6.51 -23.10
N SER A 94 0.28 5.81 -23.86
CA SER A 94 1.53 5.25 -23.34
C SER A 94 2.51 6.34 -22.91
N GLU A 95 2.60 7.46 -23.64
CA GLU A 95 3.37 8.65 -23.23
C GLU A 95 2.85 9.25 -21.91
N LYS A 96 1.54 9.44 -21.77
CA LYS A 96 0.91 9.89 -20.52
C LYS A 96 1.17 8.91 -19.37
N LYS A 97 1.07 7.60 -19.60
CA LYS A 97 1.44 6.57 -18.61
C LYS A 97 2.93 6.66 -18.24
N ARG A 98 3.80 6.94 -19.20
CA ARG A 98 5.25 7.13 -19.00
C ARG A 98 5.53 8.36 -18.14
N LEU A 99 4.87 9.48 -18.42
CA LEU A 99 4.94 10.70 -17.62
C LEU A 99 4.34 10.50 -16.22
N GLN A 100 3.19 9.84 -16.12
CA GLN A 100 2.60 9.53 -14.82
C GLN A 100 3.54 8.65 -14.00
N LYS A 101 4.20 7.67 -14.62
CA LYS A 101 5.21 6.82 -13.98
C LYS A 101 6.42 7.63 -13.48
N LEU A 102 6.88 8.61 -14.26
CA LEU A 102 7.89 9.58 -13.83
C LEU A 102 7.43 10.39 -12.60
N LEU A 103 6.17 10.82 -12.58
CA LEU A 103 5.61 11.67 -11.53
C LEU A 103 5.17 10.93 -10.26
N THR A 104 4.91 9.62 -10.32
CA THR A 104 4.39 8.86 -9.17
C THR A 104 5.26 7.69 -8.76
N THR A 105 5.68 6.83 -9.69
CA THR A 105 6.23 5.51 -9.38
C THR A 105 7.77 5.48 -9.26
N GLU A 106 8.47 6.49 -9.75
CA GLU A 106 9.93 6.42 -9.84
C GLU A 106 10.61 6.84 -8.52
N GLU A 107 11.12 5.88 -7.77
CA GLU A 107 11.87 6.09 -6.53
C GLU A 107 13.35 5.70 -6.71
N LEU A 108 14.23 6.27 -5.89
CA LEU A 108 15.67 5.96 -5.95
C LEU A 108 15.95 4.47 -5.66
N GLY A 109 15.27 3.88 -4.65
CA GLY A 109 15.52 2.51 -4.20
C GLY A 109 17.01 2.26 -3.91
N ASP A 110 17.55 1.14 -4.39
CA ASP A 110 18.98 0.79 -4.29
C ASP A 110 19.86 1.38 -5.41
N ARG A 111 19.32 2.29 -6.23
CA ARG A 111 20.00 2.77 -7.43
C ARG A 111 20.86 3.99 -7.10
N LYS A 112 21.90 4.18 -7.91
CA LYS A 112 22.68 5.42 -7.86
C LYS A 112 21.83 6.61 -8.37
N PRO A 113 21.90 7.79 -7.74
CA PRO A 113 21.27 9.01 -8.23
C PRO A 113 21.48 9.29 -9.73
N SER A 114 22.66 9.03 -10.29
CA SER A 114 22.91 9.19 -11.74
C SER A 114 22.22 8.16 -12.63
N GLN A 115 21.90 6.98 -12.11
CA GLN A 115 21.10 5.98 -12.83
C GLN A 115 19.62 6.37 -12.81
N LEU A 116 19.14 6.90 -11.68
CA LEU A 116 17.80 7.45 -11.57
C LEU A 116 17.59 8.59 -12.57
N LEU A 117 18.52 9.56 -12.62
CA LEU A 117 18.46 10.67 -13.56
C LEU A 117 18.32 10.18 -15.01
N ARG A 118 19.16 9.24 -15.44
CA ARG A 118 19.11 8.68 -16.80
C ARG A 118 17.76 8.03 -17.11
N ARG A 119 17.21 7.28 -16.14
CA ARG A 119 15.88 6.69 -16.29
C ARG A 119 14.79 7.76 -16.35
N MET A 120 14.88 8.80 -15.55
CA MET A 120 13.94 9.92 -15.58
C MET A 120 13.97 10.65 -16.92
N GLN A 121 15.17 10.90 -17.48
CA GLN A 121 15.32 11.47 -18.83
C GLN A 121 14.72 10.56 -19.90
N GLN A 122 14.93 9.24 -19.80
CA GLN A 122 14.35 8.26 -20.73
C GLN A 122 12.82 8.22 -20.64
N LEU A 123 12.25 8.33 -19.44
CA LEU A 123 10.80 8.42 -19.22
C LEU A 123 10.23 9.78 -19.62
N LEU A 124 11.03 10.84 -19.63
CA LEU A 124 10.62 12.13 -20.15
C LEU A 124 10.58 12.12 -21.69
N GLY A 125 11.55 11.46 -22.32
CA GLY A 125 11.67 11.36 -23.78
C GLY A 125 11.62 12.75 -24.43
N GLU A 126 10.63 12.98 -25.29
CA GLU A 126 10.49 14.23 -26.05
C GLU A 126 9.61 15.29 -25.36
N CYS A 127 9.02 14.95 -24.21
CA CYS A 127 8.22 15.90 -23.47
C CYS A 127 9.14 17.01 -22.94
N LYS A 128 8.93 18.25 -23.40
CA LYS A 128 9.66 19.41 -22.90
C LYS A 128 9.13 19.79 -21.52
N LEU A 129 9.83 19.35 -20.48
CA LEU A 129 9.60 19.79 -19.11
C LEU A 129 10.66 20.86 -18.77
N GLU A 130 10.23 21.95 -18.14
CA GLU A 130 11.13 23.02 -17.74
C GLU A 130 12.28 22.48 -16.88
N THR A 131 13.51 22.88 -17.20
CA THR A 131 14.73 22.35 -16.56
C THR A 131 14.71 22.54 -15.05
N SER A 132 14.18 23.66 -14.55
CA SER A 132 14.01 23.97 -13.13
C SER A 132 13.09 22.95 -12.44
N ILE A 133 11.93 22.67 -13.02
CA ILE A 133 10.95 21.72 -12.51
C ILE A 133 11.51 20.29 -12.59
N PHE A 134 12.21 19.92 -13.68
CA PHE A 134 12.82 18.60 -13.79
C PHE A 134 13.93 18.39 -12.74
N LYS A 135 14.75 19.42 -12.48
CA LYS A 135 15.73 19.42 -11.40
C LYS A 135 15.06 19.27 -10.03
N GLN A 136 14.02 20.05 -9.76
CA GLN A 136 13.24 19.96 -8.52
C GLN A 136 12.69 18.55 -8.31
N LEU A 137 12.14 17.95 -9.37
CA LEU A 137 11.58 16.61 -9.34
C LEU A 137 12.64 15.56 -9.07
N PHE A 138 13.82 15.68 -9.68
CA PHE A 138 14.96 14.81 -9.38
C PHE A 138 15.39 14.92 -7.92
N LEU A 139 15.54 16.14 -7.40
CA LEU A 139 15.91 16.39 -6.00
C LEU A 139 14.90 15.77 -5.03
N GLN A 140 13.59 15.94 -5.28
CA GLN A 140 12.55 15.35 -4.44
C GLN A 140 12.59 13.82 -4.36
N ARG A 141 13.19 13.14 -5.35
CA ARG A 141 13.37 11.68 -5.34
C ARG A 141 14.62 11.20 -4.60
N LEU A 142 15.51 12.10 -4.22
CA LEU A 142 16.72 11.75 -3.46
C LEU A 142 16.42 11.65 -1.95
N PRO A 143 17.19 10.84 -1.19
CA PRO A 143 17.12 10.80 0.27
C PRO A 143 17.35 12.18 0.89
N GLY A 144 16.66 12.48 2.00
CA GLY A 144 16.71 13.82 2.63
C GLY A 144 18.12 14.28 3.03
N ASN A 145 19.00 13.36 3.42
CA ASN A 145 20.41 13.66 3.71
C ASN A 145 21.18 14.12 2.46
N VAL A 146 20.87 13.55 1.29
CA VAL A 146 21.47 13.95 0.01
C VAL A 146 20.90 15.30 -0.44
N GLN A 147 19.58 15.49 -0.29
CA GLN A 147 18.92 16.77 -0.60
C GLN A 147 19.52 17.93 0.22
N LEU A 148 19.73 17.71 1.52
CA LEU A 148 20.27 18.74 2.42
C LEU A 148 21.66 19.23 1.99
N VAL A 149 22.52 18.30 1.58
CA VAL A 149 23.89 18.63 1.12
C VAL A 149 23.87 19.31 -0.25
N LEU A 150 22.93 18.95 -1.12
CA LEU A 150 22.81 19.51 -2.46
C LEU A 150 22.01 20.82 -2.50
N ALA A 151 21.27 21.18 -1.45
CA ALA A 151 20.39 22.35 -1.43
C ALA A 151 21.11 23.67 -1.75
N SER A 152 22.38 23.82 -1.37
CA SER A 152 23.18 25.02 -1.60
C SER A 152 23.85 25.08 -2.98
N THR A 153 23.92 23.96 -3.70
CA THR A 153 24.60 23.85 -5.01
C THR A 153 23.65 23.51 -6.15
N ALA A 154 22.35 23.31 -5.85
CA ALA A 154 21.34 22.88 -6.81
C ALA A 154 21.07 23.89 -7.93
N ASP A 155 21.12 25.19 -7.61
CA ASP A 155 20.78 26.26 -8.54
C ASP A 155 21.94 26.58 -9.50
N ASP A 156 23.18 26.49 -9.02
CA ASP A 156 24.38 26.90 -9.75
C ASP A 156 24.94 25.81 -10.70
N VAL A 157 24.49 24.56 -10.56
CA VAL A 157 25.11 23.40 -11.20
C VAL A 157 24.13 22.69 -12.15
N ASN A 158 24.63 22.12 -13.26
CA ASN A 158 23.82 21.33 -14.18
C ASN A 158 23.35 20.02 -13.51
N ILE A 159 22.15 19.54 -13.83
CA ILE A 159 21.52 18.34 -13.28
C ILE A 159 22.41 17.08 -13.39
N GLU A 160 23.19 16.96 -14.46
CA GLU A 160 24.12 15.85 -14.65
C GLU A 160 25.28 15.86 -13.66
N GLN A 161 25.82 17.05 -13.39
CA GLN A 161 26.87 17.24 -12.39
C GLN A 161 26.30 17.07 -10.98
N LEU A 162 25.09 17.58 -10.74
CA LEU A 162 24.35 17.39 -9.50
C LEU A 162 24.12 15.90 -9.19
N ALA A 163 23.79 15.08 -10.18
CA ALA A 163 23.67 13.64 -9.99
C ALA A 163 25.00 12.94 -9.67
N LYS A 164 26.12 13.39 -10.26
CA LYS A 164 27.46 12.89 -9.91
C LYS A 164 27.86 13.26 -8.47
N LEU A 165 27.47 14.44 -8.01
CA LEU A 165 27.68 14.85 -6.62
C LEU A 165 26.80 14.01 -5.68
N ALA A 166 25.53 13.79 -6.05
CA ALA A 166 24.62 12.92 -5.32
C ALA A 166 25.17 11.49 -5.18
N ASP A 167 25.73 10.92 -6.24
CA ASP A 167 26.38 9.60 -6.20
C ASP A 167 27.50 9.56 -5.15
N LYS A 168 28.38 10.57 -5.13
CA LYS A 168 29.47 10.66 -4.15
C LYS A 168 28.95 10.77 -2.72
N ILE A 169 27.87 11.53 -2.50
CA ILE A 169 27.26 11.68 -1.17
C ILE A 169 26.70 10.35 -0.69
N VAL A 170 26.02 9.59 -1.57
CA VAL A 170 25.49 8.26 -1.24
C VAL A 170 26.62 7.24 -0.99
N GLU A 171 27.75 7.36 -1.69
CA GLU A 171 28.92 6.50 -1.45
C GLU A 171 29.62 6.80 -0.11
N VAL A 172 29.72 8.07 0.26
CA VAL A 172 30.39 8.50 1.51
C VAL A 172 29.46 8.39 2.72
N THR A 173 28.15 8.43 2.49
CA THR A 173 27.13 8.28 3.52
C THR A 173 26.40 6.96 3.28
N PRO A 174 26.91 5.81 3.77
CA PRO A 174 26.15 4.59 3.72
C PRO A 174 24.80 4.88 4.39
N LEU A 175 23.71 4.79 3.62
CA LEU A 175 22.37 4.79 4.19
C LEU A 175 22.39 3.77 5.34
N PRO A 176 21.84 4.08 6.54
CA PRO A 176 21.51 3.03 7.47
C PRO A 176 20.51 2.14 6.74
N SER A 177 21.03 1.06 6.18
CA SER A 177 20.22 0.08 5.49
C SER A 177 19.35 -0.52 6.57
N HIS A 178 18.03 -0.34 6.48
CA HIS A 178 17.08 -1.22 7.16
C HIS A 178 17.21 -2.61 6.51
N VAL A 179 18.35 -3.26 6.70
CA VAL A 179 18.57 -4.67 6.40
C VAL A 179 18.36 -5.39 7.72
N ALA A 180 17.34 -6.24 7.73
CA ALA A 180 17.15 -7.22 8.78
C ALA A 180 18.48 -7.97 8.99
N THR A 181 19.14 -7.68 10.11
CA THR A 181 20.37 -8.33 10.54
C THR A 181 20.09 -9.80 10.82
N VAL A 182 20.61 -10.67 9.95
CA VAL A 182 20.98 -12.05 10.32
C VAL A 182 22.49 -12.03 10.61
N THR A 183 22.79 -12.01 11.91
CA THR A 183 23.99 -12.53 12.60
C THR A 183 25.31 -12.68 11.83
N THR A 184 26.34 -11.94 12.24
CA THR A 184 27.45 -12.41 13.11
C THR A 184 28.59 -11.38 13.08
N GLY A 185 29.07 -10.97 14.27
CA GLY A 185 30.32 -10.21 14.42
C GLY A 185 30.17 -8.76 14.86
N GLU A 186 30.39 -8.53 16.15
CA GLU A 186 30.84 -7.27 16.79
C GLU A 186 29.99 -6.00 16.57
N SER A 187 28.88 -5.92 17.30
CA SER A 187 28.19 -4.65 17.55
C SER A 187 28.82 -3.94 18.75
N SER A 188 29.09 -2.64 18.59
CA SER A 188 29.59 -1.74 19.63
C SER A 188 28.79 -1.88 20.95
N PRO A 189 29.45 -1.96 22.13
CA PRO A 189 28.84 -2.43 23.37
C PRO A 189 27.63 -1.59 23.82
N SER A 190 27.56 -0.32 23.43
CA SER A 190 26.49 0.61 23.81
C SER A 190 25.14 0.32 23.13
N GLN A 191 25.11 -0.17 21.89
CA GLN A 191 23.84 -0.49 21.21
C GLN A 191 23.28 -1.85 21.65
N ALA A 192 24.15 -2.84 21.85
CA ALA A 192 23.75 -4.14 22.40
C ALA A 192 23.11 -3.97 23.79
N THR A 193 23.68 -3.10 24.63
CA THR A 193 23.14 -2.81 25.97
C THR A 193 21.75 -2.16 25.90
N GLN A 194 21.54 -1.21 24.97
CA GLN A 194 20.23 -0.57 24.79
C GLN A 194 19.16 -1.54 24.26
N PHE A 195 19.52 -2.41 23.31
CA PHE A 195 18.59 -3.41 22.78
C PHE A 195 18.20 -4.44 23.84
N GLN A 196 19.17 -4.83 24.68
CA GLN A 196 18.95 -5.75 25.78
C GLN A 196 18.08 -5.10 26.88
N GLN A 197 18.32 -3.83 27.21
CA GLN A 197 17.45 -3.06 28.14
C GLN A 197 16.03 -2.89 27.61
N LEU A 198 15.86 -2.61 26.31
CA LEU A 198 14.54 -2.50 25.70
C LEU A 198 13.82 -3.85 25.66
N ALA A 199 14.53 -4.93 25.34
CA ALA A 199 13.97 -6.28 25.39
C ALA A 199 13.51 -6.64 26.81
N GLU A 200 14.31 -6.29 27.82
CA GLU A 200 14.00 -6.53 29.23
C GLU A 200 12.76 -5.71 29.68
N GLN A 201 12.68 -4.45 29.26
CA GLN A 201 11.50 -3.58 29.48
C GLN A 201 10.26 -4.13 28.78
N ILE A 202 10.37 -4.69 27.58
CA ILE A 202 9.25 -5.32 26.86
C ILE A 202 8.79 -6.57 27.61
N THR A 203 9.70 -7.43 28.09
CA THR A 203 9.30 -8.57 28.93
C THR A 203 8.64 -8.15 30.24
N LEU A 204 9.11 -7.08 30.89
CA LEU A 204 8.49 -6.54 32.10
C LEU A 204 7.10 -5.96 31.83
N LEU A 205 6.94 -5.21 30.73
CA LEU A 205 5.65 -4.70 30.30
C LEU A 205 4.70 -5.84 29.93
N GLN A 206 5.19 -6.87 29.25
CA GLN A 206 4.40 -8.03 28.87
C GLN A 206 3.98 -8.85 30.09
N ALA A 207 4.83 -8.95 31.12
CA ALA A 207 4.48 -9.53 32.41
C ALA A 207 3.47 -8.67 33.18
N GLN A 208 3.59 -7.34 33.18
CA GLN A 208 2.61 -6.44 33.78
C GLN A 208 1.26 -6.50 33.07
N VAL A 209 1.23 -6.49 31.74
CA VAL A 209 0.00 -6.62 30.94
C VAL A 209 -0.65 -7.99 31.19
N SER A 210 0.15 -9.05 31.29
CA SER A 210 -0.35 -10.40 31.62
C SER A 210 -0.91 -10.46 33.04
N ALA A 211 -0.28 -9.80 34.02
CA ALA A 211 -0.76 -9.72 35.39
C ALA A 211 -2.04 -8.88 35.53
N LEU A 212 -2.17 -7.82 34.73
CA LEU A 212 -3.38 -7.01 34.62
C LEU A 212 -4.51 -7.78 33.91
N SER A 213 -4.19 -8.60 32.90
CA SER A 213 -5.18 -9.44 32.19
C SER A 213 -5.57 -10.69 32.98
N SER A 214 -4.67 -11.22 33.82
CA SER A 214 -4.93 -12.38 34.70
C SER A 214 -5.50 -11.96 36.05
N GLN A 215 -5.74 -10.67 36.28
CA GLN A 215 -6.35 -10.21 37.52
C GLN A 215 -7.79 -10.76 37.56
N PRO A 216 -8.11 -11.71 38.46
CA PRO A 216 -9.48 -12.15 38.60
C PRO A 216 -10.25 -10.90 38.99
N GLN A 217 -11.29 -10.55 38.22
CA GLN A 217 -12.26 -9.55 38.64
C GLN A 217 -12.63 -9.90 40.09
N ARG A 218 -12.12 -9.12 41.04
CA ARG A 218 -12.70 -9.06 42.37
C ARG A 218 -14.09 -8.53 42.13
N ARG A 219 -15.04 -9.44 41.93
CA ARG A 219 -16.47 -9.19 42.12
C ARG A 219 -16.66 -8.87 43.60
N SER A 220 -16.22 -7.69 44.01
CA SER A 220 -16.83 -6.98 45.14
C SER A 220 -18.20 -6.54 44.68
N ARG A 221 -19.11 -7.50 44.53
CA ARG A 221 -20.52 -7.22 44.25
C ARG A 221 -21.21 -7.07 45.60
N SER A 222 -21.11 -5.85 46.09
CA SER A 222 -22.17 -5.13 46.78
C SER A 222 -22.81 -5.86 47.97
N GLN A 223 -22.33 -5.49 49.15
CA GLN A 223 -23.07 -5.54 50.40
C GLN A 223 -24.31 -4.65 50.27
N SER A 224 -25.34 -5.14 49.59
CA SER A 224 -26.64 -4.47 49.53
C SER A 224 -27.30 -4.62 50.90
N ARG A 225 -27.42 -3.49 51.60
CA ARG A 225 -28.34 -3.32 52.72
C ARG A 225 -29.77 -3.31 52.17
N ASP A 226 -30.26 -4.47 51.74
CA ASP A 226 -31.67 -4.64 51.43
C ASP A 226 -32.42 -5.00 52.71
N ARG A 227 -33.20 -4.01 53.14
CA ARG A 227 -34.11 -4.05 54.27
C ARG A 227 -35.07 -5.23 54.10
N HIS A 228 -35.06 -6.09 55.11
CA HIS A 228 -36.03 -7.15 55.35
C HIS A 228 -37.47 -6.74 55.01
N ARG A 229 -38.06 -7.43 54.01
CA ARG A 229 -39.51 -7.66 53.97
C ARG A 229 -39.84 -8.94 53.22
N ARG A 230 -39.70 -10.09 53.89
CA ARG A 230 -40.48 -11.31 53.63
C ARG A 230 -40.70 -12.02 54.97
N THR A 231 -41.85 -11.84 55.62
CA THR A 231 -43.02 -12.72 55.54
C THR A 231 -42.67 -14.21 55.39
N ARG A 232 -42.81 -14.96 56.51
CA ARG A 232 -43.67 -16.16 56.68
C ARG A 232 -43.44 -17.28 55.64
N SER A 233 -43.08 -18.55 55.90
CA SER A 233 -43.01 -19.47 57.05
C SER A 233 -42.34 -20.79 56.52
N PRO A 234 -42.38 -21.97 57.19
CA PRO A 234 -41.59 -22.40 58.34
C PRO A 234 -40.79 -23.72 58.08
N SER A 235 -39.68 -23.94 58.78
CA SER A 235 -39.00 -25.26 58.86
C SER A 235 -38.47 -25.45 60.29
N PRO A 236 -38.45 -26.68 60.84
CA PRO A 236 -39.04 -26.97 62.15
C PRO A 236 -38.17 -26.72 63.39
N ASP A 237 -36.94 -26.21 63.22
CA ASP A 237 -36.00 -26.01 64.33
C ASP A 237 -35.85 -24.52 64.70
N THR A 238 -37.00 -23.86 64.87
CA THR A 238 -37.04 -22.42 65.15
C THR A 238 -36.74 -22.15 66.62
N LEU A 239 -35.47 -22.25 67.01
CA LEU A 239 -35.00 -21.49 68.16
C LEU A 239 -35.18 -20.00 67.86
N CYS A 240 -35.84 -19.26 68.77
CA CYS A 240 -35.97 -17.82 68.58
C CYS A 240 -34.60 -17.14 68.60
N TRP A 241 -34.51 -15.94 68.03
CA TRP A 241 -33.24 -15.20 67.94
C TRP A 241 -32.51 -15.10 69.28
N TYR A 242 -33.24 -14.89 70.39
CA TYR A 242 -32.66 -14.81 71.73
C TYR A 242 -32.03 -16.13 72.17
N HIS A 243 -32.72 -17.27 72.01
CA HIS A 243 -32.14 -18.59 72.34
C HIS A 243 -31.06 -19.04 71.36
N ARG A 244 -31.10 -18.59 70.09
CA ARG A 244 -30.03 -18.85 69.13
C ARG A 244 -28.75 -18.07 69.45
N LYS A 245 -28.88 -16.89 70.06
CA LYS A 245 -27.74 -16.01 70.40
C LYS A 245 -27.20 -16.24 71.82
N PHE A 246 -28.06 -16.53 72.79
CA PHE A 246 -27.70 -16.58 74.21
C PHE A 246 -27.95 -17.94 74.88
N GLY A 247 -28.52 -18.92 74.16
CA GLY A 247 -28.80 -20.26 74.70
C GLY A 247 -29.68 -20.23 75.96
N ALA A 248 -29.38 -21.08 76.94
CA ALA A 248 -30.12 -21.21 78.20
C ALA A 248 -30.15 -19.94 79.07
N ASN A 249 -29.25 -18.99 78.81
CA ASN A 249 -29.16 -17.72 79.55
C ASN A 249 -30.04 -16.61 78.93
N ALA A 250 -30.90 -16.93 77.97
CA ALA A 250 -31.81 -15.95 77.38
C ALA A 250 -32.92 -15.56 78.36
N HIS A 251 -32.95 -14.30 78.80
CA HIS A 251 -33.99 -13.78 79.70
C HIS A 251 -35.35 -13.52 79.01
N LYS A 252 -35.45 -13.69 77.70
CA LYS A 252 -36.68 -13.47 76.92
C LYS A 252 -36.84 -14.53 75.83
N CYS A 253 -38.03 -15.11 75.74
CA CYS A 253 -38.42 -16.08 74.72
C CYS A 253 -39.54 -15.53 73.83
N THR A 254 -39.44 -15.71 72.51
CA THR A 254 -40.52 -15.35 71.56
C THR A 254 -41.03 -16.61 70.86
N LYS A 255 -42.32 -16.89 70.99
CA LYS A 255 -42.95 -18.07 70.39
C LYS A 255 -43.24 -17.86 68.88
N PRO A 256 -43.22 -18.93 68.05
CA PRO A 256 -42.92 -20.32 68.40
C PRO A 256 -41.41 -20.57 68.53
N CYS A 257 -40.98 -21.04 69.71
CA CYS A 257 -39.60 -21.39 70.01
C CYS A 257 -39.55 -22.78 70.62
N SER A 258 -38.74 -23.67 70.04
CA SER A 258 -38.60 -25.07 70.50
C SER A 258 -37.55 -25.25 71.62
N PHE A 259 -36.97 -24.16 72.14
CA PHE A 259 -35.97 -24.22 73.21
C PHE A 259 -36.59 -24.66 74.55
N THR A 260 -36.14 -25.81 75.05
CA THR A 260 -36.45 -26.33 76.39
C THR A 260 -35.24 -26.12 77.28
N THR A 261 -35.35 -25.22 78.27
CA THR A 261 -34.33 -25.06 79.31
C THR A 261 -34.26 -26.36 80.12
N PRO A 262 -33.09 -26.98 80.32
CA PRO A 262 -32.98 -28.11 81.24
C PRO A 262 -33.30 -27.63 82.65
N ALA A 263 -34.47 -28.01 83.17
CA ALA A 263 -34.88 -27.71 84.53
C ALA A 263 -33.88 -28.36 85.50
N SER A 264 -33.14 -27.55 86.25
CA SER A 264 -32.43 -28.02 87.44
C SER A 264 -33.32 -27.71 88.64
N SER A 265 -33.94 -28.75 89.18
CA SER A 265 -34.68 -28.76 90.43
C SER A 265 -33.84 -28.21 91.59
N SER A 266 -34.37 -27.17 92.23
CA SER A 266 -34.37 -26.86 93.67
C SER A 266 -33.17 -27.23 94.57
N SER A 267 -32.83 -26.26 95.42
CA SER A 267 -32.37 -26.38 96.81
C SER A 267 -30.87 -26.28 97.08
N GLY A 268 -30.49 -25.13 97.65
CA GLY A 268 -30.09 -25.03 99.06
C GLY A 268 -28.67 -25.43 99.48
N ASN A 269 -28.13 -24.59 100.37
CA ASN A 269 -26.84 -24.63 101.10
C ASN A 269 -25.61 -24.23 100.25
N GLY A 270 -24.90 -23.11 100.46
CA GLY A 270 -24.61 -22.34 101.69
C GLY A 270 -23.26 -22.78 102.29
N PRO A 271 -22.54 -21.97 103.10
CA PRO A 271 -22.42 -20.51 103.24
C PRO A 271 -20.95 -20.08 102.91
N ALA A 272 -20.52 -18.81 102.92
CA ALA A 272 -20.12 -17.96 104.06
C ALA A 272 -18.96 -17.07 103.51
N SER A 273 -18.65 -15.84 103.92
CA SER A 273 -18.91 -15.11 105.15
C SER A 273 -18.76 -13.60 104.89
N ASN A 274 -19.57 -12.84 105.63
CA ASN A 274 -19.44 -11.46 106.13
C ASN A 274 -18.66 -10.41 105.34
#